data_AF-A0AA88U608-F1
#
_entry.id   AF-A0AA88U608-F1
#
_cell.length_a   1.000
_cell.length_b   1.000
_cell.length_c   1.000
_cell.angle_alpha   90.00
_cell.angle_beta   90.00
_cell.angle_gamma   90.00
#
_symmetry.space_group_name_H-M   'P 1'
#
loop_
_entity.id
_entity.type
_entity.pdbx_description
1 polymer ?
#
loop_
_entity_poly.entity_id
_entity_poly.type
_entity_poly.pdbx_seq_one_letter_code
_entity_poly.pdbx_strand_id
1 'polypeptide(L)'
;DKLWEAVDKEWIDCLQTESVENLLLIPSGVVQDHWPASLKEYVLTLKSLAFSCEQADLKKVLPDLDMTALSTVLTQGMNQKKKHEVEALAAVVSSIARNVGVNTIIDVGAGQGYLAQVLCFQHQLSVIAIDACSHHGRITDARAERMRKHYAAKMRKSRSEDRVLTMPKTVTCRVLSTDTLKALSKSLLENDDVEQTDLIGKGIYEHCHGPSERVAYSDCLPSLLLAGLHACGDLSVTMLRTFLESPEVKAVVSIGCCYNLLSEEGVKDNDSQHGFPVSNGVKSTGLSLGKSSRDLACQSAERWRGLDKDAGVHNFELHAFRAAFQMVLFQYYPETLARSPAIGRQGKALRRKHYPGIVNSSVHCEEAAHKPLPLSPQNCKMERTWPHMNGTGKSRGFDLETDAMCDGASSNLIKAGNKYSLFEKFSHYGLGRLGLDHYQDTNLTGVWKETEPFAELIGPYWSLRAALGPVLETIILLDRLLFLQEQGNLLEAVMIPIFDPTLSPRNVALIAKKF
;
A
#
# COMPACT_ATOMS: atom_id res chain seq x y z
N ASP A 1 2.17 -3.94 30.97
CA ASP A 1 1.78 -5.34 30.69
C ASP A 1 2.92 -6.34 30.66
N LYS A 2 4.20 -5.91 30.65
CA LYS A 2 5.37 -6.81 30.79
C LYS A 2 5.30 -8.09 29.93
N LEU A 3 4.79 -7.97 28.70
CA LEU A 3 4.52 -9.11 27.82
C LEU A 3 5.76 -9.97 27.52
N TRP A 4 6.96 -9.41 27.68
CA TRP A 4 8.22 -10.14 27.57
C TRP A 4 8.40 -11.21 28.67
N GLU A 5 7.79 -11.04 29.84
CA GLU A 5 7.81 -12.06 30.92
C GLU A 5 6.97 -13.29 30.56
N ALA A 6 6.10 -13.19 29.54
CA ALA A 6 5.30 -14.32 29.05
C ALA A 6 6.04 -15.16 27.99
N VAL A 7 7.20 -14.69 27.49
CA VAL A 7 8.03 -15.47 26.57
C VAL A 7 8.87 -16.45 27.38
N ASP A 8 9.02 -17.67 26.88
CA ASP A 8 9.86 -18.69 27.53
C ASP A 8 11.27 -18.15 27.78
N LYS A 9 11.74 -18.30 29.02
CA LYS A 9 13.03 -17.80 29.46
C LYS A 9 14.17 -18.44 28.67
N GLU A 10 14.09 -19.73 28.37
CA GLU A 10 15.09 -20.45 27.59
C GLU A 10 15.20 -19.86 26.17
N TRP A 11 14.09 -19.41 25.60
CA TRP A 11 14.09 -18.77 24.28
C TRP A 11 14.79 -17.43 24.34
N ILE A 12 14.48 -16.60 25.33
CA ILE A 12 15.10 -15.28 25.49
C ILE A 12 16.60 -15.42 25.76
N ASP A 13 17.01 -16.29 26.69
CA ASP A 13 18.41 -16.52 27.01
C ASP A 13 19.19 -16.99 25.77
N CYS A 14 18.60 -17.89 24.96
CA CYS A 14 19.17 -18.31 23.69
C CYS A 14 19.29 -17.15 22.70
N LEU A 15 18.21 -16.43 22.43
CA LEU A 15 18.14 -15.42 21.39
C LEU A 15 18.91 -14.12 21.72
N GLN A 16 19.10 -13.80 23.00
CA GLN A 16 19.93 -12.64 23.41
C GLN A 16 21.40 -12.80 23.04
N THR A 17 21.89 -14.04 23.02
CA THR A 17 23.27 -14.36 22.63
C THR A 17 23.42 -14.63 21.14
N GLU A 18 22.31 -14.63 20.40
CA GLU A 18 22.27 -14.94 18.99
C GLU A 18 22.74 -13.77 18.12
N SER A 19 23.34 -14.10 16.98
CA SER A 19 23.74 -13.09 15.99
C SER A 19 22.52 -12.37 15.41
N VAL A 20 22.70 -11.09 15.08
CA VAL A 20 21.66 -10.27 14.44
C VAL A 20 21.20 -10.91 13.14
N GLU A 21 22.14 -11.46 12.37
CA GLU A 21 21.88 -12.18 11.13
C GLU A 21 20.90 -13.33 11.34
N ASN A 22 21.07 -14.15 12.38
CA ASN A 22 20.16 -15.24 12.69
C ASN A 22 18.80 -14.75 13.20
N LEU A 23 18.75 -13.66 14.00
CA LEU A 23 17.50 -13.03 14.43
C LEU A 23 16.65 -12.56 13.23
N LEU A 24 17.29 -11.94 12.23
CA LEU A 24 16.64 -11.46 11.01
C LEU A 24 16.00 -12.56 10.16
N LEU A 25 16.43 -13.82 10.33
CA LEU A 25 15.92 -14.97 9.58
C LEU A 25 14.71 -15.65 10.25
N ILE A 26 14.46 -15.39 11.54
CA ILE A 26 13.32 -15.96 12.30
C ILE A 26 11.98 -15.68 11.61
N PRO A 27 11.69 -14.45 11.13
CA PRO A 27 10.41 -14.18 10.45
C PRO A 27 10.19 -14.99 9.17
N SER A 28 11.27 -15.48 8.55
CA SER A 28 11.24 -16.33 7.36
C SER A 28 11.21 -17.83 7.69
N GLY A 29 11.07 -18.18 8.97
CA GLY A 29 10.98 -19.55 9.44
C GLY A 29 12.30 -20.33 9.37
N VAL A 30 13.44 -19.64 9.50
CA VAL A 30 14.77 -20.28 9.56
C VAL A 30 15.15 -20.50 11.03
N VAL A 31 15.70 -21.67 11.32
CA VAL A 31 16.11 -22.09 12.67
C VAL A 31 17.59 -22.48 12.69
N GLN A 32 18.20 -22.44 13.88
CA GLN A 32 19.58 -22.91 14.10
C GLN A 32 19.59 -24.19 14.93
N ASP A 33 20.58 -25.07 14.69
CA ASP A 33 20.63 -26.39 15.31
C ASP A 33 20.74 -26.32 16.85
N HIS A 34 21.50 -25.36 17.37
CA HIS A 34 21.73 -25.15 18.81
C HIS A 34 20.55 -24.56 19.56
N TRP A 35 19.48 -24.15 18.87
CA TRP A 35 18.30 -23.58 19.54
C TRP A 35 17.51 -24.63 20.33
N PRO A 36 16.83 -24.22 21.42
CA PRO A 36 15.89 -25.07 22.14
C PRO A 36 14.85 -25.71 21.20
N ALA A 37 14.47 -26.96 21.49
CA ALA A 37 13.54 -27.70 20.63
C ALA A 37 12.17 -27.00 20.49
N SER A 38 11.65 -26.46 21.59
CA SER A 38 10.38 -25.72 21.63
C SER A 38 10.43 -24.43 20.81
N LEU A 39 11.56 -23.72 20.80
CA LEU A 39 11.75 -22.52 19.96
C LEU A 39 11.76 -22.88 18.46
N LYS A 40 12.46 -23.97 18.10
CA LYS A 40 12.47 -24.47 16.72
C LYS A 40 11.06 -24.87 16.29
N GLU A 41 10.34 -25.60 17.14
CA GLU A 41 8.96 -26.01 16.90
C GLU A 41 8.04 -24.80 16.69
N TYR A 42 8.16 -23.75 17.51
CA TYR A 42 7.40 -22.51 17.34
C TYR A 42 7.63 -21.87 15.97
N VAL A 43 8.90 -21.64 15.60
CA VAL A 43 9.26 -20.99 14.33
C VAL A 43 8.82 -21.82 13.12
N LEU A 44 9.03 -23.14 13.17
CA LEU A 44 8.63 -24.05 12.10
C LEU A 44 7.10 -24.18 11.99
N THR A 45 6.38 -24.17 13.12
CA THR A 45 4.91 -24.18 13.13
C THR A 45 4.36 -22.93 12.46
N LEU A 46 4.86 -21.74 12.80
CA LEU A 46 4.44 -20.49 12.15
C LEU A 46 4.69 -20.51 10.65
N LYS A 47 5.86 -21.02 10.22
CA LYS A 47 6.15 -21.20 8.80
C LYS A 47 5.16 -22.14 8.12
N SER A 48 4.78 -23.24 8.76
CA SER A 48 3.85 -24.22 8.19
C SER A 48 2.40 -23.72 8.12
N LEU A 49 2.01 -22.82 9.01
CA LEU A 49 0.68 -22.20 9.04
C LEU A 49 0.54 -21.06 8.03
N ALA A 50 1.65 -20.44 7.61
CA ALA A 50 1.62 -19.37 6.63
C ALA A 50 1.42 -19.92 5.21
N PHE A 51 0.58 -19.24 4.43
CA PHE A 51 0.45 -19.47 3.01
C PHE A 51 1.78 -19.14 2.32
N SER A 52 2.25 -20.03 1.43
CA SER A 52 3.52 -19.81 0.74
C SER A 52 3.43 -18.58 -0.17
N CYS A 53 4.28 -17.61 0.11
CA CYS A 53 4.48 -16.43 -0.73
C CYS A 53 5.58 -16.65 -1.77
N GLU A 54 6.04 -17.88 -2.04
CA GLU A 54 6.93 -18.14 -3.17
C GLU A 54 6.19 -17.87 -4.48
N GLN A 55 6.83 -17.16 -5.41
CA GLN A 55 6.18 -16.81 -6.68
C GLN A 55 5.77 -18.08 -7.44
N ALA A 56 4.49 -18.18 -7.78
CA ALA A 56 3.96 -19.31 -8.53
C ALA A 56 4.51 -19.30 -9.97
N ASP A 57 4.62 -20.49 -10.57
CA ASP A 57 4.81 -20.61 -12.02
C ASP A 57 3.53 -20.19 -12.73
N LEU A 58 3.45 -18.90 -13.08
CA LEU A 58 2.25 -18.32 -13.65
C LEU A 58 1.86 -18.95 -15.00
N LYS A 59 2.80 -19.48 -15.77
CA LYS A 59 2.48 -20.18 -17.03
C LYS A 59 1.83 -21.54 -16.79
N LYS A 60 2.19 -22.19 -15.69
CA LYS A 60 1.55 -23.46 -15.29
C LYS A 60 0.13 -23.21 -14.76
N VAL A 61 -0.07 -22.14 -14.00
CA VAL A 61 -1.38 -21.81 -13.39
C VAL A 61 -2.32 -21.13 -14.38
N LEU A 62 -1.79 -20.32 -15.29
CA LEU A 62 -2.51 -19.62 -16.36
C LEU A 62 -1.82 -19.93 -17.70
N PRO A 63 -2.19 -21.04 -18.38
CA PRO A 63 -1.52 -21.47 -19.61
C PRO A 63 -1.57 -20.44 -20.75
N ASP A 64 -2.67 -19.68 -20.82
CA ASP A 64 -2.88 -18.63 -21.83
C ASP A 64 -2.22 -17.29 -21.47
N LEU A 65 -1.39 -17.25 -20.42
CA LEU A 65 -0.73 -16.04 -19.96
C LEU A 65 0.34 -15.57 -20.95
N ASP A 66 0.18 -14.35 -21.44
CA ASP A 66 1.18 -13.67 -22.24
C ASP A 66 1.91 -12.62 -21.39
N MET A 67 3.07 -13.00 -20.85
CA MET A 67 3.98 -12.07 -20.16
C MET A 67 4.97 -11.48 -21.16
N THR A 68 4.60 -10.32 -21.70
CA THR A 68 5.46 -9.51 -22.58
C THR A 68 6.12 -8.38 -21.80
N ALA A 69 7.44 -8.26 -21.96
CA ALA A 69 8.22 -7.21 -21.30
C ALA A 69 7.69 -5.82 -21.67
N LEU A 70 7.49 -4.98 -20.66
CA LEU A 70 6.94 -3.64 -20.85
C LEU A 70 7.91 -2.76 -21.65
N SER A 71 7.37 -2.00 -22.60
CA SER A 71 8.16 -1.03 -23.39
C SER A 71 8.71 0.10 -22.53
N THR A 72 9.81 0.72 -22.96
CA THR A 72 10.44 1.83 -22.24
C THR A 72 9.47 2.99 -21.97
N VAL A 73 8.56 3.25 -22.91
CA VAL A 73 7.51 4.26 -22.78
C VAL A 73 6.52 3.90 -21.67
N LEU A 74 6.08 2.64 -21.60
CA LEU A 74 5.18 2.16 -20.54
C LEU A 74 5.85 2.20 -19.17
N THR A 75 7.13 1.85 -19.08
CA THR A 75 7.87 1.81 -17.81
C THR A 75 8.33 3.18 -17.28
N GLN A 76 8.19 4.25 -18.05
CA GLN A 76 8.72 5.56 -17.68
C GLN A 76 8.14 6.04 -16.34
N GLY A 77 9.00 6.30 -15.35
CA GLY A 77 8.61 6.75 -14.02
C GLY A 77 8.29 5.65 -13.01
N MET A 78 8.38 4.37 -13.41
CA MET A 78 8.28 3.24 -12.48
C MET A 78 9.64 2.94 -11.85
N ASN A 79 9.66 2.65 -10.54
CA ASN A 79 10.79 1.95 -9.92
C ASN A 79 10.74 0.45 -10.29
N GLN A 80 11.80 -0.30 -9.96
CA GLN A 80 11.89 -1.73 -10.27
C GLN A 80 10.71 -2.53 -9.71
N LYS A 81 10.32 -2.27 -8.46
CA LYS A 81 9.15 -2.88 -7.83
C LYS A 81 7.87 -2.62 -8.61
N LYS A 82 7.59 -1.36 -8.95
CA LYS A 82 6.35 -0.98 -9.65
C LYS A 82 6.29 -1.57 -11.05
N LYS A 83 7.43 -1.61 -11.76
CA LYS A 83 7.53 -2.29 -13.05
C LYS A 83 7.15 -3.77 -12.93
N HIS A 84 7.78 -4.47 -11.99
CA HIS A 84 7.52 -5.89 -11.73
C HIS A 84 6.04 -6.17 -11.40
N GLU A 85 5.46 -5.38 -10.49
CA GLU A 85 4.05 -5.52 -10.11
C GLU A 85 3.09 -5.30 -11.29
N VAL A 86 3.32 -4.25 -12.08
CA VAL A 86 2.45 -3.87 -13.20
C VAL A 86 2.57 -4.86 -14.34
N GLU A 87 3.77 -5.34 -14.65
CA GLU A 87 4.02 -6.32 -15.71
C GLU A 87 3.29 -7.65 -15.42
N ALA A 88 3.49 -8.20 -14.22
CA ALA A 88 2.87 -9.46 -13.83
C ALA A 88 1.33 -9.33 -13.70
N LEU A 89 0.84 -8.27 -13.04
CA LEU A 89 -0.60 -8.10 -12.85
C LEU A 89 -1.34 -7.81 -14.15
N ALA A 90 -0.77 -7.01 -15.06
CA ALA A 90 -1.41 -6.74 -16.35
C ALA A 90 -1.58 -8.01 -17.18
N ALA A 91 -0.56 -8.88 -17.20
CA ALA A 91 -0.63 -10.16 -17.87
C ALA A 91 -1.72 -11.06 -17.26
N VAL A 92 -1.77 -11.17 -15.93
CA VAL A 92 -2.80 -11.95 -15.22
C VAL A 92 -4.19 -11.42 -15.53
N VAL A 93 -4.43 -10.11 -15.37
CA VAL A 93 -5.72 -9.48 -15.68
C VAL A 93 -6.13 -9.71 -17.13
N SER A 94 -5.20 -9.57 -18.09
CA SER A 94 -5.47 -9.82 -19.51
C SER A 94 -5.84 -11.27 -19.78
N SER A 95 -5.14 -12.23 -19.15
CA SER A 95 -5.46 -13.65 -19.26
C SER A 95 -6.84 -13.98 -18.71
N ILE A 96 -7.19 -13.45 -17.53
CA ILE A 96 -8.50 -13.65 -16.93
C ILE A 96 -9.59 -12.99 -17.79
N ALA A 97 -9.38 -11.77 -18.26
CA ALA A 97 -10.31 -11.05 -19.12
C ALA A 97 -10.65 -11.85 -20.38
N ARG A 98 -9.65 -12.43 -21.06
CA ARG A 98 -9.88 -13.34 -22.20
C ARG A 98 -10.67 -14.58 -21.81
N ASN A 99 -10.35 -15.20 -20.68
CA ASN A 99 -10.99 -16.42 -20.21
C ASN A 99 -12.49 -16.22 -19.91
N VAL A 100 -12.87 -15.06 -19.39
CA VAL A 100 -14.28 -14.72 -19.09
C VAL A 100 -14.98 -13.91 -20.19
N GLY A 101 -14.32 -13.66 -21.32
CA GLY A 101 -14.89 -12.89 -22.44
C GLY A 101 -15.15 -11.40 -22.14
N VAL A 102 -14.38 -10.80 -21.22
CA VAL A 102 -14.49 -9.39 -20.83
C VAL A 102 -13.46 -8.53 -21.54
N ASN A 103 -13.87 -7.35 -21.99
CA ASN A 103 -12.99 -6.34 -22.60
C ASN A 103 -12.82 -5.06 -21.75
N THR A 104 -13.67 -4.87 -20.73
CA THR A 104 -13.72 -3.65 -19.93
C THR A 104 -13.28 -3.93 -18.49
N ILE A 105 -12.23 -3.25 -18.06
CA ILE A 105 -11.59 -3.40 -16.76
C ILE A 105 -11.85 -2.14 -15.92
N ILE A 106 -12.21 -2.33 -14.66
CA ILE A 106 -12.22 -1.25 -13.68
C ILE A 106 -10.97 -1.41 -12.81
N ASP A 107 -10.01 -0.51 -12.97
CA ASP A 107 -8.80 -0.41 -12.13
C ASP A 107 -9.15 0.41 -10.88
N VAL A 108 -9.45 -0.30 -9.79
CA VAL A 108 -9.91 0.27 -8.52
C VAL A 108 -8.71 0.62 -7.65
N GLY A 109 -8.57 1.91 -7.30
CA GLY A 109 -7.39 2.41 -6.60
C GLY A 109 -6.19 2.59 -7.54
N ALA A 110 -6.46 3.09 -8.75
CA ALA A 110 -5.51 3.12 -9.86
C ALA A 110 -4.19 3.90 -9.59
N GLY A 111 -4.18 4.80 -8.61
CA GLY A 111 -3.03 5.65 -8.33
C GLY A 111 -2.63 6.43 -9.58
N GLN A 112 -1.34 6.42 -9.91
CA GLN A 112 -0.83 7.10 -11.13
C GLN A 112 -1.17 6.37 -12.46
N GLY A 113 -2.11 5.42 -12.43
CA GLY A 113 -2.68 4.77 -13.61
C GLY A 113 -1.75 3.85 -14.38
N TYR A 114 -0.65 3.42 -13.77
CA TYR A 114 0.36 2.57 -14.42
C TYR A 114 -0.22 1.27 -15.00
N LEU A 115 -1.06 0.59 -14.22
CA LEU A 115 -1.74 -0.63 -14.65
C LEU A 115 -2.71 -0.33 -15.80
N ALA A 116 -3.55 0.70 -15.64
CA ALA A 116 -4.47 1.15 -16.69
C ALA A 116 -3.77 1.45 -18.03
N GLN A 117 -2.60 2.12 -18.01
CA GLN A 117 -1.84 2.38 -19.24
C GLN A 117 -1.42 1.07 -19.93
N VAL A 118 -0.88 0.10 -19.18
CA VAL A 118 -0.42 -1.16 -19.77
C VAL A 118 -1.60 -1.97 -20.33
N LEU A 119 -2.69 -2.07 -19.58
CA LEU A 119 -3.90 -2.78 -20.02
C LEU A 119 -4.49 -2.17 -21.31
N CYS A 120 -4.53 -0.84 -21.43
CA CYS A 120 -4.99 -0.18 -22.65
C CYS A 120 -4.03 -0.34 -23.83
N PHE A 121 -2.77 0.06 -23.68
CA PHE A 121 -1.85 0.19 -24.81
C PHE A 121 -1.22 -1.12 -25.26
N GLN A 122 -1.00 -2.07 -24.34
CA GLN A 122 -0.36 -3.35 -24.64
C GLN A 122 -1.42 -4.44 -24.86
N HIS A 123 -2.41 -4.52 -23.96
CA HIS A 123 -3.43 -5.57 -24.02
C HIS A 123 -4.72 -5.17 -24.75
N GLN A 124 -4.84 -3.91 -25.21
CA GLN A 124 -5.99 -3.41 -25.99
C GLN A 124 -7.33 -3.56 -25.26
N LEU A 125 -7.32 -3.42 -23.93
CA LEU A 125 -8.51 -3.45 -23.09
C LEU A 125 -9.06 -2.05 -22.86
N SER A 126 -10.39 -1.93 -22.71
CA SER A 126 -11.03 -0.71 -22.20
C SER A 126 -10.81 -0.66 -20.70
N VAL A 127 -10.33 0.48 -20.18
CA VAL A 127 -10.03 0.62 -18.75
C VAL A 127 -10.67 1.88 -18.19
N ILE A 128 -11.37 1.72 -17.06
CA ILE A 128 -11.80 2.82 -16.21
C ILE A 128 -10.95 2.81 -14.95
N ALA A 129 -10.12 3.84 -14.80
CA ALA A 129 -9.22 4.02 -13.66
C ALA A 129 -9.88 4.88 -12.58
N ILE A 130 -10.21 4.26 -11.44
CA ILE A 130 -10.85 4.94 -10.31
C ILE A 130 -9.80 5.21 -9.23
N ASP A 131 -9.67 6.47 -8.81
CA ASP A 131 -8.84 6.86 -7.66
C ASP A 131 -9.50 7.98 -6.85
N ALA A 132 -9.28 8.02 -5.53
CA ALA A 132 -9.82 9.06 -4.67
C ALA A 132 -9.12 10.43 -4.85
N CYS A 133 -7.98 10.48 -5.55
CA CYS A 133 -7.17 11.68 -5.73
C CYS A 133 -7.24 12.21 -7.17
N SER A 134 -7.82 13.39 -7.36
CA SER A 134 -7.89 14.03 -8.69
C SER A 134 -6.52 14.30 -9.32
N HIS A 135 -5.48 14.52 -8.50
CA HIS A 135 -4.12 14.66 -9.01
C HIS A 135 -3.60 13.38 -9.67
N HIS A 136 -3.98 12.21 -9.15
CA HIS A 136 -3.66 10.93 -9.76
C HIS A 136 -4.37 10.76 -11.11
N GLY A 137 -5.65 11.13 -11.21
CA GLY A 137 -6.39 11.18 -12.49
C GLY A 137 -5.66 12.02 -13.54
N ARG A 138 -5.33 13.28 -13.21
CA ARG A 138 -4.59 14.18 -14.13
C ARG A 138 -3.23 13.61 -14.59
N ILE A 139 -2.50 12.92 -13.71
CA ILE A 139 -1.25 12.25 -14.07
C ILE A 139 -1.50 11.14 -15.09
N THR A 140 -2.55 10.34 -14.86
CA THR A 140 -2.96 9.25 -15.74
C THR A 140 -3.34 9.78 -17.12
N ASP A 141 -4.16 10.82 -17.21
CA ASP A 141 -4.58 11.43 -18.48
C ASP A 141 -3.38 12.00 -19.26
N ALA A 142 -2.52 12.77 -18.58
CA ALA A 142 -1.32 13.35 -19.19
C ALA A 142 -0.32 12.29 -19.67
N ARG A 143 -0.26 11.13 -19.00
CA ARG A 143 0.56 10.00 -19.45
C ARG A 143 -0.09 9.30 -20.65
N ALA A 144 -1.40 9.04 -20.61
CA ALA A 144 -2.14 8.44 -21.71
C ALA A 144 -1.95 9.24 -23.01
N GLU A 145 -2.08 10.56 -22.96
CA GLU A 145 -1.93 11.41 -24.14
C GLU A 145 -0.51 11.35 -24.74
N ARG A 146 0.52 11.29 -23.89
CA ARG A 146 1.91 11.10 -24.35
C ARG A 146 2.12 9.74 -25.00
N MET A 147 1.57 8.68 -24.41
CA MET A 147 1.64 7.32 -24.94
C MET A 147 0.90 7.21 -26.27
N ARG A 148 -0.30 7.79 -26.37
CA ARG A 148 -1.10 7.86 -27.60
C ARG A 148 -0.31 8.45 -28.76
N LYS A 149 0.34 9.59 -28.55
CA LYS A 149 1.21 10.22 -29.55
C LYS A 149 2.34 9.29 -30.00
N HIS A 150 2.98 8.59 -29.05
CA HIS A 150 4.05 7.64 -29.35
C HIS A 150 3.56 6.46 -30.20
N TYR A 151 2.48 5.78 -29.78
CA TYR A 151 1.95 4.62 -30.49
C TYR A 151 1.34 5.01 -31.85
N ALA A 152 0.65 6.14 -31.95
CA ALA A 152 0.16 6.66 -33.23
C ALA A 152 1.32 6.96 -34.22
N ALA A 153 2.42 7.55 -33.73
CA ALA A 153 3.60 7.77 -34.56
C ALA A 153 4.28 6.45 -35.01
N LYS A 154 4.26 5.43 -34.15
CA LYS A 154 4.80 4.10 -34.46
C LYS A 154 3.94 3.38 -35.52
N MET A 155 2.61 3.42 -35.39
CA MET A 155 1.66 2.82 -36.33
C MET A 155 1.78 3.42 -37.74
N ARG A 156 1.91 4.75 -37.83
CA ARG A 156 2.16 5.45 -39.11
C ARG A 156 3.43 4.97 -39.82
N LYS A 157 4.47 4.60 -39.07
CA LYS A 157 5.74 4.09 -39.61
C LYS A 157 5.65 2.63 -40.05
N SER A 158 4.79 1.82 -39.42
CA SER A 158 4.70 0.38 -39.69
C SER A 158 3.68 -0.02 -40.76
N ARG A 159 2.96 0.93 -41.39
CA ARG A 159 1.86 0.67 -42.36
C ARG A 159 0.83 -0.36 -41.87
N SER A 160 0.59 -0.39 -40.56
CA SER A 160 -0.47 -1.20 -39.95
C SER A 160 -1.81 -0.50 -40.14
N GLU A 161 -2.88 -1.27 -40.34
CA GLU A 161 -4.27 -0.76 -40.36
C GLU A 161 -4.56 0.13 -39.13
N ASP A 162 -5.48 1.10 -39.31
CA ASP A 162 -5.96 2.04 -38.29
C ASP A 162 -6.64 1.30 -37.13
N ARG A 163 -5.85 0.76 -36.20
CA ARG A 163 -6.36 0.33 -34.90
C ARG A 163 -6.63 1.56 -34.03
N VAL A 164 -7.88 1.74 -33.63
CA VAL A 164 -8.26 2.76 -32.64
C VAL A 164 -7.58 2.43 -31.32
N LEU A 165 -6.74 3.35 -30.83
CA LEU A 165 -6.09 3.22 -29.53
C LEU A 165 -7.10 3.56 -28.44
N THR A 166 -7.46 2.58 -27.61
CA THR A 166 -8.30 2.79 -26.44
C THR A 166 -7.52 3.51 -25.36
N MET A 167 -8.04 4.64 -24.86
CA MET A 167 -7.45 5.39 -23.75
C MET A 167 -8.11 4.98 -22.43
N PRO A 168 -7.36 4.97 -21.32
CA PRO A 168 -7.98 4.78 -20.02
C PRO A 168 -8.86 6.00 -19.70
N LYS A 169 -10.11 5.73 -19.28
CA LYS A 169 -11.02 6.75 -18.75
C LYS A 169 -10.73 6.93 -17.26
N THR A 170 -10.53 8.15 -16.78
CA THR A 170 -10.25 8.41 -15.36
C THR A 170 -11.50 8.87 -14.62
N VAL A 171 -11.69 8.36 -13.40
CA VAL A 171 -12.80 8.74 -12.52
C VAL A 171 -12.23 9.07 -11.14
N THR A 172 -12.46 10.31 -10.69
CA THR A 172 -12.11 10.69 -9.32
C THR A 172 -13.25 10.35 -8.39
N CYS A 173 -13.11 9.28 -7.61
CA CYS A 173 -14.12 8.90 -6.63
C CYS A 173 -13.48 8.22 -5.42
N ARG A 174 -13.96 8.59 -4.22
CA ARG A 174 -13.66 7.85 -3.01
C ARG A 174 -14.69 6.73 -2.88
N VAL A 175 -14.29 5.52 -3.24
CA VAL A 175 -15.14 4.33 -3.08
C VAL A 175 -15.24 4.00 -1.58
N LEU A 176 -16.39 4.32 -0.99
CA LEU A 176 -16.66 4.10 0.44
C LEU A 176 -17.56 2.89 0.70
N SER A 177 -18.31 2.44 -0.30
CA SER A 177 -19.26 1.34 -0.17
C SER A 177 -19.37 0.54 -1.46
N THR A 178 -19.92 -0.66 -1.32
CA THR A 178 -20.29 -1.54 -2.44
C THR A 178 -21.23 -0.82 -3.41
N ASP A 179 -22.23 -0.11 -2.89
CA ASP A 179 -23.20 0.63 -3.70
C ASP A 179 -22.57 1.74 -4.53
N THR A 180 -21.56 2.43 -3.98
CA THR A 180 -20.81 3.45 -4.73
C THR A 180 -20.13 2.82 -5.94
N LEU A 181 -19.45 1.67 -5.76
CA LEU A 181 -18.74 1.02 -6.84
C LEU A 181 -19.69 0.40 -7.87
N LYS A 182 -20.84 -0.15 -7.42
CA LYS A 182 -21.91 -0.62 -8.30
C LYS A 182 -22.51 0.49 -9.16
N ALA A 183 -22.85 1.63 -8.54
CA ALA A 183 -23.43 2.76 -9.23
C ALA A 183 -22.47 3.31 -10.31
N LEU A 184 -21.19 3.42 -9.99
CA LEU A 184 -20.15 3.77 -10.96
C LEU A 184 -20.08 2.74 -12.09
N SER A 185 -20.04 1.45 -11.75
CA SER A 185 -19.96 0.37 -12.74
C SER A 185 -21.13 0.44 -13.73
N LYS A 186 -22.36 0.66 -13.26
CA LYS A 186 -23.55 0.79 -14.13
C LYS A 186 -23.53 2.06 -14.96
N SER A 187 -23.28 3.22 -14.34
CA SER A 187 -23.26 4.50 -15.04
C SER A 187 -22.20 4.55 -16.14
N LEU A 188 -21.05 3.90 -15.93
CA LEU A 188 -19.96 3.86 -16.90
C LEU A 188 -20.26 2.96 -18.11
N LEU A 189 -21.21 2.03 -17.98
CA LEU A 189 -21.70 1.20 -19.09
C LEU A 189 -22.75 1.94 -19.94
N GLU A 190 -23.50 2.86 -19.32
CA GLU A 190 -24.58 3.62 -19.98
C GLU A 190 -24.08 4.86 -20.74
N ASN A 191 -22.91 5.41 -20.37
CA ASN A 191 -22.38 6.66 -20.93
C ASN A 191 -21.45 6.48 -22.15
N ASP A 192 -21.36 5.29 -22.75
CA ASP A 192 -20.55 5.08 -23.97
C ASP A 192 -21.10 5.84 -25.21
N ASP A 193 -22.30 6.45 -25.12
CA ASP A 193 -22.92 7.24 -26.20
C ASP A 193 -22.77 8.77 -26.06
N VAL A 194 -22.23 9.31 -24.97
CA VAL A 194 -22.12 10.78 -24.80
C VAL A 194 -20.77 11.15 -24.17
N GLU A 195 -19.93 11.84 -24.95
CA GLU A 195 -18.78 12.57 -24.42
C GLU A 195 -19.27 13.58 -23.37
N GLN A 196 -18.94 13.39 -22.08
CA GLN A 196 -18.63 14.53 -21.23
C GLN A 196 -17.93 14.21 -19.91
N THR A 197 -16.87 14.97 -19.71
CA THR A 197 -16.22 15.36 -18.45
C THR A 197 -17.15 16.19 -17.55
N ASP A 198 -16.89 16.13 -16.23
CA ASP A 198 -17.27 17.12 -15.19
C ASP A 198 -18.65 17.08 -14.51
N LEU A 199 -19.20 15.91 -14.17
CA LEU A 199 -20.41 15.84 -13.31
C LEU A 199 -20.42 14.71 -12.27
N ILE A 200 -19.44 14.63 -11.35
CA ILE A 200 -19.67 13.96 -10.06
C ILE A 200 -19.03 14.81 -8.94
N GLY A 201 -19.65 15.96 -8.67
CA GLY A 201 -19.23 16.88 -7.62
C GLY A 201 -20.36 17.55 -6.85
N LYS A 202 -21.63 17.33 -7.20
CA LYS A 202 -22.78 17.90 -6.48
C LYS A 202 -23.92 16.89 -6.39
N GLY A 203 -24.31 16.62 -5.15
CA GLY A 203 -25.63 16.16 -4.69
C GLY A 203 -26.43 15.24 -5.60
N ILE A 204 -26.54 13.97 -5.19
CA ILE A 204 -27.67 13.11 -5.54
C ILE A 204 -28.91 13.73 -4.88
N TYR A 205 -29.65 14.57 -5.61
CA TYR A 205 -31.06 14.88 -5.33
C TYR A 205 -31.76 15.27 -6.64
N GLU A 206 -32.79 14.48 -6.96
CA GLU A 206 -33.94 14.72 -7.86
C GLU A 206 -33.65 15.28 -9.26
N HIS A 207 -34.14 14.61 -10.31
CA HIS A 207 -35.17 15.16 -11.20
C HIS A 207 -35.77 14.07 -12.11
N CYS A 208 -37.07 14.20 -12.32
CA CYS A 208 -38.00 13.25 -12.91
C CYS A 208 -37.95 13.16 -14.45
N HIS A 209 -38.35 11.99 -14.95
CA HIS A 209 -38.48 11.61 -16.37
C HIS A 209 -39.44 12.47 -17.20
N GLY A 210 -39.07 12.70 -18.46
CA GLY A 210 -40.00 12.77 -19.60
C GLY A 210 -39.74 11.58 -20.55
N PRO A 211 -40.75 11.07 -21.29
CA PRO A 211 -40.60 9.85 -22.07
C PRO A 211 -40.03 10.15 -23.46
N SER A 212 -38.92 9.50 -23.83
CA SER A 212 -38.49 9.36 -25.22
C SER A 212 -38.33 7.88 -25.55
N GLU A 213 -38.77 7.54 -26.76
CA GLU A 213 -39.08 6.20 -27.25
C GLU A 213 -37.89 5.23 -27.23
N ARG A 214 -38.09 4.05 -26.66
CA ARG A 214 -37.09 2.98 -26.60
C ARG A 214 -37.12 2.16 -27.88
N VAL A 215 -36.07 2.28 -28.69
CA VAL A 215 -35.72 1.27 -29.70
C VAL A 215 -35.04 0.10 -28.97
N ALA A 216 -35.62 -1.10 -29.08
CA ALA A 216 -35.14 -2.30 -28.42
C ALA A 216 -33.84 -2.82 -29.07
N TYR A 217 -32.70 -2.55 -28.44
CA TYR A 217 -31.46 -3.31 -28.64
C TYR A 217 -31.38 -4.42 -27.58
N SER A 218 -30.81 -5.57 -27.94
CA SER A 218 -30.73 -6.74 -27.05
C SER A 218 -30.06 -6.41 -25.71
N ASP A 219 -30.77 -6.65 -24.61
CA ASP A 219 -30.41 -6.38 -23.21
C ASP A 219 -29.24 -7.26 -22.70
N CYS A 220 -28.02 -7.08 -23.21
CA CYS A 220 -26.83 -7.64 -22.55
C CYS A 220 -25.96 -6.49 -22.05
N LEU A 221 -26.09 -6.17 -20.76
CA LEU A 221 -25.19 -5.23 -20.08
C LEU A 221 -23.73 -5.64 -20.33
N PRO A 222 -22.82 -4.70 -20.64
CA PRO A 222 -21.44 -5.05 -20.90
C PRO A 222 -20.79 -5.67 -19.66
N SER A 223 -20.05 -6.76 -19.87
CA SER A 223 -19.43 -7.51 -18.79
C SER A 223 -18.13 -6.83 -18.32
N LEU A 224 -17.90 -6.82 -17.02
CA LEU A 224 -16.84 -6.09 -16.34
C LEU A 224 -15.88 -7.03 -15.60
N LEU A 225 -14.63 -6.58 -15.44
CA LEU A 225 -13.65 -7.20 -14.55
C LEU A 225 -13.09 -6.12 -13.61
N LEU A 226 -13.11 -6.39 -12.30
CA LEU A 226 -12.49 -5.52 -11.30
C LEU A 226 -11.02 -5.91 -11.09
N ALA A 227 -10.10 -4.95 -11.18
CA ALA A 227 -8.68 -5.15 -10.89
C ALA A 227 -8.23 -4.15 -9.83
N GLY A 228 -7.35 -4.57 -8.91
CA GLY A 228 -6.86 -3.69 -7.85
C GLY A 228 -5.45 -4.06 -7.41
N LEU A 229 -4.48 -3.21 -7.75
CA LEU A 229 -3.09 -3.31 -7.30
C LEU A 229 -2.91 -2.50 -6.02
N HIS A 230 -2.78 -3.17 -4.86
CA HIS A 230 -2.74 -2.53 -3.53
C HIS A 230 -4.07 -1.90 -3.13
N ALA A 231 -5.17 -2.64 -3.27
CA ALA A 231 -6.48 -2.24 -2.74
C ALA A 231 -6.41 -2.16 -1.20
N CYS A 232 -6.24 -0.94 -0.68
CA CYS A 232 -5.91 -0.68 0.72
C CYS A 232 -7.11 -0.87 1.65
N GLY A 233 -6.90 -1.54 2.79
CA GLY A 233 -7.95 -1.73 3.81
C GLY A 233 -9.24 -2.30 3.22
N ASP A 234 -10.36 -1.70 3.60
CA ASP A 234 -11.70 -2.14 3.21
C ASP A 234 -11.96 -2.08 1.71
N LEU A 235 -11.20 -1.30 0.93
CA LEU A 235 -11.36 -1.25 -0.52
C LEU A 235 -11.24 -2.63 -1.17
N SER A 236 -10.31 -3.45 -0.66
CA SER A 236 -10.14 -4.82 -1.16
C SER A 236 -11.37 -5.70 -0.91
N VAL A 237 -12.08 -5.50 0.20
CA VAL A 237 -13.32 -6.23 0.53
C VAL A 237 -14.50 -5.67 -0.26
N THR A 238 -14.60 -4.35 -0.40
CA THR A 238 -15.61 -3.69 -1.23
C THR A 238 -15.57 -4.24 -2.66
N MET A 239 -14.38 -4.44 -3.24
CA MET A 239 -14.24 -5.08 -4.55
C MET A 239 -14.82 -6.50 -4.60
N LEU A 240 -14.59 -7.33 -3.57
CA LEU A 240 -15.12 -8.70 -3.52
C LEU A 240 -16.64 -8.70 -3.36
N ARG A 241 -17.19 -7.82 -2.52
CA ARG A 241 -18.64 -7.67 -2.37
C ARG A 241 -19.30 -7.18 -3.65
N THR A 242 -18.72 -6.15 -4.30
CA THR A 242 -19.23 -5.69 -5.60
C THR A 242 -19.19 -6.81 -6.63
N PHE A 243 -18.10 -7.59 -6.67
CA PHE A 243 -18.03 -8.75 -7.54
C PHE A 243 -19.18 -9.73 -7.27
N LEU A 244 -19.48 -10.10 -6.03
CA LEU A 244 -20.58 -11.03 -5.74
C LEU A 244 -21.95 -10.44 -6.06
N GLU A 245 -22.17 -9.18 -5.70
CA GLU A 245 -23.48 -8.53 -5.74
C GLU A 245 -23.83 -7.90 -7.11
N SER A 246 -22.88 -7.80 -8.05
CA SER A 246 -23.11 -7.30 -9.42
C SER A 246 -23.04 -8.43 -10.47
N PRO A 247 -24.15 -8.79 -11.14
CA PRO A 247 -24.17 -9.78 -12.22
C PRO A 247 -23.30 -9.42 -13.44
N GLU A 248 -23.12 -8.12 -13.70
CA GLU A 248 -22.29 -7.56 -14.77
C GLU A 248 -20.79 -7.76 -14.51
N VAL A 249 -20.36 -7.89 -13.26
CA VAL A 249 -18.96 -8.17 -12.92
C VAL A 249 -18.71 -9.68 -12.99
N LYS A 250 -17.97 -10.11 -14.02
CA LYS A 250 -17.69 -11.52 -14.29
C LYS A 250 -16.42 -12.03 -13.63
N ALA A 251 -15.50 -11.14 -13.29
CA ALA A 251 -14.27 -11.51 -12.60
C ALA A 251 -13.73 -10.40 -11.70
N VAL A 252 -12.91 -10.79 -10.73
CA VAL A 252 -12.15 -9.88 -9.87
C VAL A 252 -10.72 -10.38 -9.70
N VAL A 253 -9.74 -9.48 -9.76
CA VAL A 253 -8.32 -9.70 -9.46
C VAL A 253 -7.89 -8.66 -8.44
N SER A 254 -7.76 -9.08 -7.17
CA SER A 254 -7.54 -8.17 -6.04
C SER A 254 -6.25 -8.52 -5.29
N ILE A 255 -5.38 -7.51 -5.10
CA ILE A 255 -4.19 -7.60 -4.25
C ILE A 255 -4.36 -6.60 -3.11
N GLY A 256 -4.64 -7.10 -1.91
CA GLY A 256 -4.74 -6.30 -0.69
C GLY A 256 -3.37 -5.94 -0.11
N CYS A 257 -3.31 -4.89 0.72
CA CYS A 257 -2.06 -4.57 1.42
C CYS A 257 -2.23 -3.96 2.82
N CYS A 258 -2.78 -2.75 2.95
CA CYS A 258 -2.85 -2.01 4.21
C CYS A 258 -3.90 -2.60 5.18
N TYR A 259 -3.62 -3.78 5.72
CA TYR A 259 -4.50 -4.50 6.64
C TYR A 259 -4.73 -3.75 7.96
N ASN A 260 -3.78 -2.92 8.37
CA ASN A 260 -3.92 -1.99 9.49
C ASN A 260 -5.10 -1.00 9.34
N LEU A 261 -5.55 -0.76 8.11
CA LEU A 261 -6.69 0.09 7.79
C LEU A 261 -8.00 -0.69 7.62
N LEU A 262 -8.01 -2.02 7.83
CA LEU A 262 -9.25 -2.78 7.82
C LEU A 262 -10.11 -2.41 9.03
N SER A 263 -11.40 -2.21 8.78
CA SER A 263 -12.40 -2.21 9.83
C SER A 263 -12.61 -3.64 10.36
N GLU A 264 -12.96 -3.76 11.64
CA GLU A 264 -13.13 -5.04 12.32
C GLU A 264 -14.39 -5.05 13.17
N GLU A 265 -15.08 -6.19 13.18
CA GLU A 265 -16.28 -6.43 13.99
C GLU A 265 -15.96 -6.32 15.49
N GLY A 266 -16.73 -5.51 16.24
CA GLY A 266 -16.53 -5.26 17.67
C GLY A 266 -16.19 -3.80 18.04
N VAL A 267 -15.99 -2.92 17.06
CA VAL A 267 -16.00 -1.45 17.27
C VAL A 267 -17.44 -0.96 17.10
N LYS A 268 -17.98 -0.29 18.13
CA LYS A 268 -19.38 0.16 18.28
C LYS A 268 -20.01 0.81 17.03
N ASP A 269 -20.43 0.03 16.05
CA ASP A 269 -21.23 0.50 14.94
C ASP A 269 -22.05 -0.66 14.39
N ASN A 270 -23.34 -0.70 14.73
CA ASN A 270 -24.25 -1.83 14.49
C ASN A 270 -24.70 -1.97 13.02
N ASP A 271 -24.12 -1.23 12.08
CA ASP A 271 -24.66 -1.11 10.71
C ASP A 271 -23.61 -1.05 9.58
N SER A 272 -22.32 -1.25 9.89
CA SER A 272 -21.23 -1.15 8.90
C SER A 272 -20.71 -2.54 8.53
N GLN A 273 -20.82 -2.94 7.26
CA GLN A 273 -20.21 -4.18 6.78
C GLN A 273 -18.67 -4.13 6.94
N HIS A 274 -18.12 -4.80 7.96
CA HIS A 274 -16.70 -4.74 8.34
C HIS A 274 -15.73 -5.36 7.33
N GLY A 275 -14.46 -4.95 7.36
CA GLY A 275 -13.38 -5.48 6.51
C GLY A 275 -12.79 -6.82 6.96
N PHE A 276 -12.99 -7.20 8.23
CA PHE A 276 -12.64 -8.51 8.78
C PHE A 276 -13.49 -8.82 10.03
N PRO A 277 -13.92 -10.08 10.25
CA PRO A 277 -13.98 -11.15 9.27
C PRO A 277 -15.11 -10.93 8.26
N VAL A 278 -14.95 -11.44 7.04
CA VAL A 278 -15.99 -11.34 6.00
C VAL A 278 -16.73 -12.66 5.75
N SER A 279 -16.02 -13.79 5.84
CA SER A 279 -16.59 -15.13 5.66
C SER A 279 -17.42 -15.59 6.86
N ASN A 280 -18.44 -16.41 6.61
CA ASN A 280 -19.17 -17.08 7.69
C ASN A 280 -18.28 -18.06 8.44
N GLY A 281 -17.35 -18.72 7.73
CA GLY A 281 -16.37 -19.63 8.30
C GLY A 281 -15.54 -18.96 9.41
N VAL A 282 -14.88 -17.83 9.12
CA VAL A 282 -14.07 -17.14 10.12
C VAL A 282 -14.93 -16.46 11.19
N LYS A 283 -16.09 -15.89 10.83
CA LYS A 283 -17.05 -15.36 11.81
C LYS A 283 -17.44 -16.39 12.87
N SER A 284 -17.69 -17.64 12.46
CA SER A 284 -18.10 -18.71 13.38
C SER A 284 -17.02 -19.08 14.42
N THR A 285 -15.75 -18.75 14.16
CA THR A 285 -14.65 -18.98 15.12
C THR A 285 -14.58 -17.94 16.24
N GLY A 286 -15.25 -16.78 16.08
CA GLY A 286 -15.13 -15.64 17.00
C GLY A 286 -13.77 -14.94 16.97
N LEU A 287 -12.95 -15.18 15.94
CA LEU A 287 -11.61 -14.60 15.82
C LEU A 287 -11.66 -13.08 15.59
N SER A 288 -10.93 -12.35 16.42
CA SER A 288 -10.64 -10.92 16.26
C SER A 288 -9.13 -10.73 16.20
N LEU A 289 -8.64 -9.94 15.24
CA LEU A 289 -7.22 -9.63 15.07
C LEU A 289 -6.80 -8.50 16.02
N GLY A 290 -7.63 -7.47 16.18
CA GLY A 290 -7.24 -6.24 16.86
C GLY A 290 -6.17 -5.45 16.09
N LYS A 291 -5.92 -4.21 16.54
CA LYS A 291 -5.03 -3.28 15.82
C LYS A 291 -3.60 -3.83 15.65
N SER A 292 -3.01 -4.39 16.70
CA SER A 292 -1.63 -4.86 16.70
C SER A 292 -1.40 -6.00 15.71
N SER A 293 -2.34 -6.93 15.59
CA SER A 293 -2.22 -8.05 14.64
C SER A 293 -2.42 -7.57 13.21
N ARG A 294 -3.34 -6.63 12.98
CA ARG A 294 -3.51 -6.00 11.65
C ARG A 294 -2.29 -5.18 11.21
N ASP A 295 -1.66 -4.47 12.14
CA ASP A 295 -0.38 -3.79 11.91
C ASP A 295 0.74 -4.79 11.58
N LEU A 296 0.78 -5.91 12.29
CA LEU A 296 1.79 -6.95 12.12
C LEU A 296 1.60 -7.73 10.81
N ALA A 297 0.37 -7.99 10.39
CA ALA A 297 0.04 -8.53 9.07
C ALA A 297 0.57 -7.64 7.93
N CYS A 298 0.78 -6.34 8.18
CA CYS A 298 1.39 -5.41 7.22
C CYS A 298 2.92 -5.47 7.16
N GLN A 299 3.59 -6.19 8.07
CA GLN A 299 5.03 -6.41 8.02
C GLN A 299 5.36 -7.59 7.09
N SER A 300 6.54 -7.55 6.46
CA SER A 300 7.01 -8.59 5.54
C SER A 300 8.30 -9.21 6.06
N ALA A 301 8.32 -10.54 6.17
CA ALA A 301 9.50 -11.30 6.56
C ALA A 301 10.67 -11.13 5.56
N GLU A 302 10.38 -11.24 4.25
CA GLU A 302 11.39 -11.17 3.18
C GLU A 302 12.16 -9.84 3.17
N ARG A 303 11.51 -8.75 3.58
CA ARG A 303 12.15 -7.44 3.69
C ARG A 303 13.34 -7.45 4.66
N TRP A 304 13.24 -8.23 5.75
CA TRP A 304 14.27 -8.28 6.79
C TRP A 304 15.32 -9.34 6.51
N ARG A 305 14.92 -10.42 5.85
CA ARG A 305 15.81 -11.50 5.40
C ARG A 305 16.97 -10.99 4.54
N GLY A 306 16.73 -9.96 3.73
CA GLY A 306 17.74 -9.36 2.84
C GLY A 306 18.63 -8.29 3.49
N LEU A 307 18.44 -7.97 4.77
CA LEU A 307 19.26 -6.96 5.45
C LEU A 307 20.62 -7.52 5.83
N ASP A 308 21.65 -6.69 5.69
CA ASP A 308 22.95 -6.97 6.30
C ASP A 308 22.92 -6.71 7.82
N LYS A 309 23.97 -7.15 8.50
CA LYS A 309 24.14 -7.02 9.94
C LYS A 309 23.96 -5.58 10.44
N ASP A 310 24.62 -4.63 9.78
CA ASP A 310 24.65 -3.23 10.22
C ASP A 310 23.26 -2.60 10.08
N ALA A 311 22.58 -2.88 8.97
CA ALA A 311 21.20 -2.48 8.76
C ALA A 311 20.24 -3.12 9.79
N GLY A 312 20.46 -4.40 10.14
CA GLY A 312 19.71 -5.10 11.18
C GLY A 312 19.85 -4.45 12.55
N VAL A 313 21.08 -4.22 13.00
CA VAL A 313 21.40 -3.54 14.26
C VAL A 313 20.75 -2.17 14.32
N HIS A 314 20.88 -1.38 13.24
CA HIS A 314 20.30 -0.05 13.17
C HIS A 314 18.77 -0.08 13.29
N ASN A 315 18.10 -1.04 12.66
CA ASN A 315 16.65 -1.17 12.77
C ASN A 315 16.20 -1.58 14.19
N PHE A 316 16.92 -2.48 14.86
CA PHE A 316 16.64 -2.82 16.27
C PHE A 316 16.86 -1.62 17.19
N GLU A 317 17.89 -0.81 16.95
CA GLU A 317 18.12 0.43 17.70
C GLU A 317 16.98 1.44 17.50
N LEU A 318 16.50 1.62 16.26
CA LEU A 318 15.32 2.45 16.00
C LEU A 318 14.07 1.92 16.72
N HIS A 319 13.88 0.61 16.79
CA HIS A 319 12.79 0.02 17.57
C HIS A 319 12.95 0.26 19.07
N ALA A 320 14.18 0.22 19.60
CA ALA A 320 14.47 0.60 20.99
C ALA A 320 14.11 2.07 21.25
N PHE A 321 14.51 3.00 20.37
CA PHE A 321 14.14 4.41 20.49
C PHE A 321 12.63 4.63 20.41
N ARG A 322 11.92 3.89 19.56
CA ARG A 322 10.45 3.95 19.50
C ARG A 322 9.79 3.49 20.79
N ALA A 323 10.28 2.40 21.38
CA ALA A 323 9.78 1.89 22.66
C ALA A 323 10.05 2.89 23.80
N ALA A 324 11.28 3.41 23.90
CA ALA A 324 11.64 4.44 24.86
C ALA A 324 10.84 5.74 24.66
N PHE A 325 10.58 6.14 23.41
CA PHE A 325 9.76 7.32 23.12
C PHE A 325 8.29 7.11 23.51
N GLN A 326 7.76 5.90 23.39
CA GLN A 326 6.44 5.58 23.89
C GLN A 326 6.35 5.75 25.42
N MET A 327 7.43 5.45 26.15
CA MET A 327 7.51 5.73 27.59
C MET A 327 7.52 7.24 27.89
N VAL A 328 8.18 8.05 27.06
CA VAL A 328 8.10 9.52 27.15
C VAL A 328 6.65 9.99 27.01
N LEU A 329 5.93 9.51 25.98
CA LEU A 329 4.52 9.86 25.79
C LEU A 329 3.64 9.37 26.94
N PHE A 330 3.92 8.19 27.48
CA PHE A 330 3.18 7.65 28.62
C PHE A 330 3.34 8.51 29.87
N GLN A 331 4.57 8.91 30.20
CA GLN A 331 4.87 9.67 31.41
C GLN A 331 4.43 11.15 31.31
N TYR A 332 4.60 11.78 30.16
CA TYR A 332 4.45 13.23 30.01
C TYR A 332 3.24 13.66 29.18
N TYR A 333 2.73 12.80 28.29
CA TYR A 333 1.67 13.14 27.35
C TYR A 333 0.59 12.04 27.24
N PRO A 334 -0.02 11.60 28.35
CA PRO A 334 -0.92 10.44 28.37
C PRO A 334 -2.16 10.63 27.48
N GLU A 335 -2.69 11.85 27.35
CA GLU A 335 -3.79 12.14 26.43
C GLU A 335 -3.42 11.94 24.96
N THR A 336 -2.18 12.28 24.61
CA THR A 336 -1.67 12.07 23.25
C THR A 336 -1.50 10.58 23.00
N LEU A 337 -0.92 9.85 23.95
CA LEU A 337 -0.77 8.39 23.83
C LEU A 337 -2.12 7.67 23.73
N ALA A 338 -3.14 8.11 24.48
CA ALA A 338 -4.49 7.55 24.43
C ALA A 338 -5.12 7.62 23.02
N ARG A 339 -4.72 8.62 22.21
CA ARG A 339 -5.14 8.76 20.81
C ARG A 339 -4.34 7.87 19.84
N SER A 340 -3.40 7.06 20.33
CA SER A 340 -2.54 6.16 19.54
C SER A 340 -1.93 6.83 18.31
N PRO A 341 -1.11 7.88 18.49
CA PRO A 341 -0.70 8.75 17.41
C PRO A 341 0.28 8.02 16.48
N ALA A 342 0.18 8.30 15.18
CA ALA A 342 1.09 7.74 14.19
C ALA A 342 2.38 8.57 14.10
N ILE A 343 3.50 7.99 14.54
CA ILE A 343 4.83 8.62 14.51
C ILE A 343 5.71 7.86 13.54
N GLY A 344 5.96 8.45 12.37
CA GLY A 344 6.67 7.82 11.27
C GLY A 344 6.39 8.50 9.94
N ARG A 345 6.79 7.92 8.80
CA ARG A 345 6.45 8.47 7.47
C ARG A 345 4.94 8.66 7.37
N GLN A 346 4.48 9.91 7.38
CA GLN A 346 3.13 10.25 6.94
C GLN A 346 2.97 9.68 5.52
N GLY A 347 1.86 8.98 5.26
CA GLY A 347 1.61 8.33 3.96
C GLY A 347 1.87 9.29 2.79
N LYS A 348 2.25 8.79 1.61
CA LYS A 348 2.56 9.64 0.44
C LYS A 348 1.45 10.67 0.16
N ALA A 349 0.20 10.36 0.49
CA ALA A 349 -0.95 11.26 0.41
C ALA A 349 -0.94 12.43 1.43
N LEU A 350 -0.55 12.20 2.69
CA LEU A 350 -0.47 13.22 3.74
C LEU A 350 0.71 14.17 3.54
N ARG A 351 1.86 13.65 3.07
CA ARG A 351 3.03 14.47 2.70
C ARG A 351 2.73 15.48 1.58
N ARG A 352 1.86 15.11 0.63
CA ARG A 352 1.46 15.99 -0.48
C ARG A 352 0.45 17.06 -0.08
N LYS A 353 -0.29 16.87 1.03
CA LYS A 353 -1.20 17.89 1.57
C LYS A 353 -0.47 19.00 2.34
N HIS A 354 0.76 18.75 2.84
CA HIS A 354 1.54 19.70 3.65
C HIS A 354 2.56 20.56 2.86
N TYR A 355 2.64 20.41 1.52
CA TYR A 355 3.39 21.34 0.67
C TYR A 355 2.49 21.95 -0.42
N PRO A 356 1.70 22.99 -0.10
CA PRO A 356 1.22 23.90 -1.10
C PRO A 356 2.36 24.86 -1.48
N GLY A 357 2.99 24.62 -2.64
CA GLY A 357 3.60 25.64 -3.48
C GLY A 357 4.89 26.33 -2.99
N ILE A 358 6.05 25.79 -3.36
CA ILE A 358 7.14 26.61 -3.90
C ILE A 358 7.58 25.94 -5.21
N VAL A 359 6.87 26.26 -6.28
CA VAL A 359 7.42 26.12 -7.64
C VAL A 359 7.77 27.54 -8.07
N ASN A 360 9.07 27.82 -8.15
CA ASN A 360 9.59 28.96 -8.88
C ASN A 360 9.21 28.76 -10.36
N SER A 361 8.17 29.45 -10.82
CA SER A 361 7.94 29.69 -12.24
C SER A 361 7.98 31.19 -12.48
N SER A 362 9.14 31.66 -12.92
CA SER A 362 9.30 32.94 -13.58
C SER A 362 8.61 32.91 -14.94
N VAL A 363 7.38 33.41 -15.02
CA VAL A 363 6.79 33.91 -16.26
C VAL A 363 5.96 35.15 -15.91
N HIS A 364 6.43 36.29 -16.41
CA HIS A 364 5.77 37.58 -16.35
C HIS A 364 4.41 37.55 -17.07
N CYS A 365 3.40 38.15 -16.46
CA CYS A 365 2.35 38.87 -17.19
C CYS A 365 1.86 40.02 -16.31
N GLU A 366 2.11 41.25 -16.76
CA GLU A 366 1.61 42.50 -16.17
C GLU A 366 0.13 42.68 -16.51
N GLU A 367 -0.68 43.17 -15.57
CA GLU A 367 -1.44 44.43 -15.71
C GLU A 367 -2.28 44.77 -14.45
N ALA A 368 -2.05 45.99 -13.93
CA ALA A 368 -2.90 46.98 -13.24
C ALA A 368 -4.19 46.56 -12.47
N ALA A 369 -4.62 47.18 -11.37
CA ALA A 369 -4.17 48.26 -10.49
C ALA A 369 -5.14 48.34 -9.27
N HIS A 370 -4.73 49.10 -8.25
CA HIS A 370 -5.46 49.62 -7.08
C HIS A 370 -5.21 48.98 -5.70
N LYS A 371 -4.37 49.70 -4.93
CA LYS A 371 -4.19 49.73 -3.46
C LYS A 371 -4.60 51.13 -2.96
N PRO A 372 -4.97 51.32 -1.67
CA PRO A 372 -3.99 51.65 -0.58
C PRO A 372 -4.29 50.93 0.77
N LEU A 373 -3.33 50.31 1.50
CA LEU A 373 -2.32 50.81 2.49
C LEU A 373 -2.89 51.34 3.84
N PRO A 374 -2.13 51.42 4.98
CA PRO A 374 -0.81 50.86 5.38
C PRO A 374 -0.77 50.23 6.83
N LEU A 375 0.27 49.53 7.29
CA LEU A 375 1.42 50.02 8.10
C LEU A 375 2.34 48.81 8.43
N SER A 376 3.53 48.68 7.82
CA SER A 376 4.89 49.04 8.29
C SER A 376 5.66 47.91 9.05
N PRO A 377 6.86 47.50 8.55
CA PRO A 377 7.71 46.45 9.12
C PRO A 377 8.98 46.98 9.80
N GLN A 378 9.63 46.17 10.65
CA GLN A 378 11.05 46.33 10.98
C GLN A 378 11.84 45.02 10.74
N ASN A 379 12.98 45.23 10.08
CA ASN A 379 13.92 44.28 9.49
C ASN A 379 14.78 43.52 10.52
N CYS A 380 15.23 42.31 10.17
CA CYS A 380 16.66 42.09 9.89
C CYS A 380 16.95 40.77 9.17
N LYS A 381 17.77 40.88 8.11
CA LYS A 381 18.27 39.83 7.22
C LYS A 381 19.44 39.09 7.86
N MET A 382 19.65 37.82 7.49
CA MET A 382 21.01 37.32 7.26
C MET A 382 21.03 36.20 6.22
N GLU A 383 21.80 36.41 5.16
CA GLU A 383 22.03 35.54 4.01
C GLU A 383 22.88 34.32 4.37
N ARG A 384 22.67 33.18 3.68
CA ARG A 384 23.73 32.17 3.46
C ARG A 384 23.69 31.65 2.02
N THR A 385 24.82 31.89 1.36
CA THR A 385 25.29 31.40 0.06
C THR A 385 25.54 29.89 0.07
N TRP A 386 25.27 29.22 -1.05
CA TRP A 386 25.58 27.80 -1.30
C TRP A 386 26.67 27.69 -2.39
N PRO A 387 27.72 26.86 -2.23
CA PRO A 387 28.64 26.55 -3.32
C PRO A 387 28.19 25.29 -4.08
N HIS A 388 28.29 25.38 -5.42
CA HIS A 388 28.13 24.31 -6.40
C HIS A 388 29.25 23.26 -6.30
N MET A 389 28.92 21.96 -6.44
CA MET A 389 29.84 20.96 -7.02
C MET A 389 29.12 19.80 -7.74
N ASN A 390 29.71 19.40 -8.86
CA ASN A 390 29.32 18.34 -9.80
C ASN A 390 29.80 16.94 -9.38
N GLY A 391 29.04 15.89 -9.76
CA GLY A 391 29.60 14.70 -10.42
C GLY A 391 29.75 13.37 -9.64
N THR A 392 29.01 12.36 -10.13
CA THR A 392 29.31 10.89 -10.19
C THR A 392 29.04 9.98 -8.96
N GLY A 393 28.32 8.86 -9.20
CA GLY A 393 28.45 7.62 -8.41
C GLY A 393 27.17 6.88 -7.96
N LYS A 394 26.75 5.85 -8.72
CA LYS A 394 25.99 4.63 -8.33
C LYS A 394 24.71 4.78 -7.46
N SER A 395 23.54 4.74 -8.10
CA SER A 395 22.24 4.57 -7.44
C SER A 395 21.94 3.09 -7.14
N ARG A 396 22.11 2.66 -5.87
CA ARG A 396 21.48 1.44 -5.33
C ARG A 396 20.12 1.84 -4.76
N GLY A 397 19.04 1.45 -5.44
CA GLY A 397 17.67 1.70 -4.99
C GLY A 397 17.22 0.63 -4.00
N PHE A 398 17.23 0.96 -2.72
CA PHE A 398 16.53 0.20 -1.68
C PHE A 398 15.49 1.14 -1.04
N ASP A 399 14.21 0.89 -1.32
CA ASP A 399 13.09 1.66 -0.75
C ASP A 399 12.91 1.29 0.74
N LEU A 400 13.73 1.90 1.60
CA LEU A 400 13.76 1.73 3.05
C LEU A 400 12.53 2.42 3.71
N GLU A 401 11.85 1.74 4.62
CA GLU A 401 10.71 2.26 5.40
C GLU A 401 11.13 3.24 6.50
N THR A 402 12.42 3.58 6.57
CA THR A 402 13.04 4.44 7.60
C THR A 402 13.56 5.78 7.08
N ASP A 403 13.26 6.17 5.84
CA ASP A 403 13.66 7.46 5.24
C ASP A 403 12.83 8.65 5.76
N ALA A 404 12.88 8.90 7.06
CA ALA A 404 12.67 10.22 7.64
C ALA A 404 13.93 10.75 8.36
N MET A 405 15.00 9.95 8.49
CA MET A 405 16.30 10.38 9.02
C MET A 405 17.47 10.16 8.06
N CYS A 406 17.22 9.70 6.83
CA CYS A 406 18.27 9.25 5.90
C CYS A 406 18.86 10.32 4.97
N ASP A 407 18.63 11.62 5.19
CA ASP A 407 19.44 12.65 4.55
C ASP A 407 20.46 13.21 5.56
N GLY A 408 21.63 12.57 5.63
CA GLY A 408 22.85 13.23 6.12
C GLY A 408 23.67 12.56 7.22
N ALA A 409 23.32 11.39 7.76
CA ALA A 409 24.18 10.69 8.70
C ALA A 409 25.12 9.72 7.96
N SER A 410 26.31 10.21 7.61
CA SER A 410 27.41 9.41 7.07
C SER A 410 27.71 8.21 7.97
N SER A 411 27.95 7.04 7.35
CA SER A 411 28.16 5.71 7.93
C SER A 411 29.44 5.55 8.77
N ASN A 412 29.93 6.60 9.44
CA ASN A 412 31.20 6.63 10.16
C ASN A 412 31.12 7.13 11.62
N LEU A 413 29.95 7.06 12.26
CA LEU A 413 29.75 7.53 13.64
C LEU A 413 29.15 6.43 14.54
N ILE A 414 29.81 5.28 14.62
CA ILE A 414 29.53 4.30 15.69
C ILE A 414 30.84 3.97 16.41
N LYS A 415 31.29 4.93 17.22
CA LYS A 415 32.19 4.68 18.34
C LYS A 415 31.41 5.05 19.60
N ALA A 416 30.92 4.06 20.33
CA ALA A 416 30.43 4.07 21.74
C ALA A 416 30.15 5.45 22.40
N GLY A 417 29.42 6.33 21.74
CA GLY A 417 29.15 7.70 22.16
C GLY A 417 28.07 8.27 21.25
N ASN A 418 26.88 8.65 21.73
CA ASN A 418 26.23 8.42 23.01
C ASN A 418 24.80 8.01 22.60
N LYS A 419 24.38 6.75 22.79
CA LYS A 419 23.05 6.26 22.33
C LYS A 419 21.93 7.17 22.83
N TYR A 420 22.10 7.73 24.03
CA TYR A 420 21.24 8.77 24.57
C TYR A 420 21.08 9.99 23.65
N SER A 421 22.15 10.51 23.05
CA SER A 421 22.07 11.68 22.15
C SER A 421 21.26 11.38 20.88
N LEU A 422 21.33 10.14 20.38
CA LEU A 422 20.50 9.71 19.25
C LEU A 422 19.04 9.58 19.67
N PHE A 423 18.78 8.99 20.84
CA PHE A 423 17.44 8.91 21.43
C PHE A 423 16.84 10.30 21.70
N GLU A 424 17.63 11.24 22.21
CA GLU A 424 17.24 12.62 22.48
C GLU A 424 16.79 13.31 21.19
N LYS A 425 17.60 13.23 20.13
CA LYS A 425 17.24 13.74 18.79
C LYS A 425 15.97 13.08 18.24
N PHE A 426 15.86 11.76 18.38
CA PHE A 426 14.68 11.00 17.97
C PHE A 426 13.43 11.52 18.70
N SER A 427 13.54 11.76 20.00
CA SER A 427 12.44 12.21 20.85
C SER A 427 12.00 13.63 20.52
N HIS A 428 12.94 14.55 20.34
CA HIS A 428 12.63 15.91 19.88
C HIS A 428 11.87 15.91 18.55
N TYR A 429 12.31 15.09 17.61
CA TYR A 429 11.64 14.95 16.32
C TYR A 429 10.23 14.36 16.45
N GLY A 430 10.08 13.34 17.29
CA GLY A 430 8.79 12.73 17.60
C GLY A 430 7.80 13.73 18.21
N LEU A 431 8.24 14.50 19.21
CA LEU A 431 7.43 15.53 19.88
C LEU A 431 7.03 16.66 18.93
N GLY A 432 7.99 17.19 18.15
CA GLY A 432 7.69 18.25 17.17
C GLY A 432 6.68 17.80 16.11
N ARG A 433 6.73 16.53 15.67
CA ARG A 433 5.72 15.96 14.75
C ARG A 433 4.34 15.79 15.37
N LEU A 434 4.25 15.73 16.68
CA LEU A 434 2.99 15.69 17.43
C LEU A 434 2.49 17.09 17.81
N GLY A 435 3.25 18.15 17.51
CA GLY A 435 2.95 19.51 17.94
C GLY A 435 3.14 19.71 19.45
N LEU A 436 4.04 18.93 20.07
CA LEU A 436 4.33 18.96 21.50
C LEU A 436 5.66 19.71 21.75
N ASP A 437 5.67 21.01 21.52
CA ASP A 437 6.91 21.82 21.52
C ASP A 437 7.40 22.24 22.93
N HIS A 438 6.64 21.96 23.99
CA HIS A 438 7.03 22.24 25.37
C HIS A 438 7.95 21.14 25.93
N TYR A 439 9.25 21.24 25.59
CA TYR A 439 10.27 20.24 25.96
C TYR A 439 10.84 20.39 27.39
N GLN A 440 10.74 21.57 27.99
CA GLN A 440 11.57 21.97 29.14
C GLN A 440 11.36 21.12 30.42
N ASP A 441 10.25 20.41 30.54
CA ASP A 441 9.92 19.57 31.71
C ASP A 441 10.09 18.06 31.47
N THR A 442 10.51 17.63 30.28
CA THR A 442 10.63 16.19 29.94
C THR A 442 12.02 15.66 30.34
N ASN A 443 12.08 14.75 31.32
CA ASN A 443 13.33 14.10 31.72
C ASN A 443 13.70 12.93 30.79
N LEU A 444 14.12 13.23 29.55
CA LEU A 444 14.54 12.21 28.59
C LEU A 444 15.71 11.36 29.09
N THR A 445 16.64 11.95 29.85
CA THR A 445 17.78 11.21 30.43
C THR A 445 17.30 10.14 31.40
N GLY A 446 16.32 10.46 32.24
CA GLY A 446 15.70 9.51 33.17
C GLY A 446 15.03 8.35 32.44
N VAL A 447 14.19 8.66 31.44
CA VAL A 447 13.51 7.65 30.61
C VAL A 447 14.51 6.75 29.88
N TRP A 448 15.58 7.31 29.32
CA TRP A 448 16.61 6.51 28.65
C TRP A 448 17.32 5.56 29.63
N LYS A 449 17.73 6.06 30.81
CA LYS A 449 18.38 5.21 31.83
C LYS A 449 17.48 4.05 32.28
N GLU A 450 16.17 4.27 32.35
CA GLU A 450 15.19 3.24 32.69
C GLU A 450 15.03 2.20 31.56
N THR A 451 15.07 2.64 30.30
CA THR A 451 14.71 1.80 29.14
C THR A 451 15.90 1.17 28.42
N GLU A 452 17.09 1.75 28.50
CA GLU A 452 18.33 1.28 27.85
C GLU A 452 18.68 -0.18 28.18
N PRO A 453 18.53 -0.68 29.43
CA PRO A 453 18.80 -2.08 29.74
C PRO A 453 17.93 -3.07 28.95
N PHE A 454 16.76 -2.64 28.46
CA PHE A 454 15.85 -3.47 27.68
C PHE A 454 16.13 -3.40 26.17
N ALA A 455 17.06 -2.57 25.71
CA ALA A 455 17.36 -2.42 24.29
C ALA A 455 17.85 -3.72 23.64
N GLU A 456 18.57 -4.56 24.38
CA GLU A 456 19.07 -5.86 23.91
C GLU A 456 17.94 -6.89 23.70
N LEU A 457 16.80 -6.71 24.38
CA LEU A 457 15.61 -7.58 24.20
C LEU A 457 14.81 -7.25 22.94
N ILE A 458 15.06 -6.09 22.32
CA ILE A 458 14.29 -5.65 21.16
C ILE A 458 14.47 -6.59 19.98
N GLY A 459 15.71 -7.00 19.67
CA GLY A 459 15.99 -7.92 18.56
C GLY A 459 15.25 -9.25 18.70
N PRO A 460 15.44 -10.00 19.80
CA PRO A 460 14.74 -11.25 20.07
C PRO A 460 13.21 -11.11 20.02
N TYR A 461 12.66 -10.16 20.79
CA TYR A 461 11.20 -9.99 20.89
C TYR A 461 10.58 -9.56 19.57
N TRP A 462 11.23 -8.62 18.86
CA TRP A 462 10.79 -8.18 17.55
C TRP A 462 10.77 -9.34 16.56
N SER A 463 11.79 -10.20 16.58
CA SER A 463 11.93 -11.30 15.63
C SER A 463 10.87 -12.39 15.83
N LEU A 464 10.62 -12.78 17.09
CA LEU A 464 9.52 -13.68 17.45
C LEU A 464 8.17 -13.11 17.03
N ARG A 465 7.92 -11.84 17.36
CA ARG A 465 6.69 -11.14 16.96
C ARG A 465 6.56 -11.09 15.43
N ALA A 466 7.62 -10.76 14.71
CA ALA A 466 7.62 -10.63 13.26
C ALA A 466 7.31 -11.96 12.53
N ALA A 467 7.65 -13.10 13.12
CA ALA A 467 7.29 -14.43 12.59
C ALA A 467 5.78 -14.70 12.57
N LEU A 468 4.97 -14.01 13.38
CA LEU A 468 3.51 -14.11 13.33
C LEU A 468 2.90 -13.36 12.12
N GLY A 469 3.64 -12.40 11.53
CA GLY A 469 3.14 -11.56 10.43
C GLY A 469 2.58 -12.35 9.24
N PRO A 470 3.33 -13.31 8.67
CA PRO A 470 2.86 -14.15 7.56
C PRO A 470 1.61 -14.97 7.90
N VAL A 471 1.50 -15.48 9.13
CA VAL A 471 0.30 -16.23 9.59
C VAL A 471 -0.92 -15.30 9.66
N LEU A 472 -0.75 -14.10 10.18
CA LEU A 472 -1.83 -13.11 10.29
C LEU A 472 -2.32 -12.62 8.91
N GLU A 473 -1.39 -12.39 7.97
CA GLU A 473 -1.76 -12.13 6.57
C GLU A 473 -2.52 -13.32 5.98
N THR A 474 -2.06 -14.55 6.22
CA THR A 474 -2.70 -15.78 5.73
C THR A 474 -4.14 -15.89 6.21
N ILE A 475 -4.41 -15.60 7.49
CA ILE A 475 -5.77 -15.58 8.04
C ILE A 475 -6.67 -14.59 7.27
N ILE A 476 -6.18 -13.38 7.01
CA ILE A 476 -6.93 -12.35 6.28
C ILE A 476 -7.20 -12.78 4.82
N LEU A 477 -6.22 -13.40 4.17
CA LEU A 477 -6.37 -13.87 2.79
C LEU A 477 -7.33 -15.07 2.71
N LEU A 478 -7.24 -16.01 3.64
CA LEU A 478 -8.13 -17.17 3.73
C LEU A 478 -9.56 -16.75 4.05
N ASP A 479 -9.77 -15.78 4.94
CA ASP A 479 -11.10 -15.21 5.21
C ASP A 479 -11.77 -14.71 3.91
N ARG A 480 -11.01 -14.00 3.07
CA ARG A 480 -11.51 -13.49 1.79
C ARG A 480 -11.74 -14.59 0.76
N LEU A 481 -10.84 -15.58 0.71
CA LEU A 481 -11.00 -16.74 -0.19
C LEU A 481 -12.26 -17.53 0.19
N LEU A 482 -12.45 -17.81 1.50
CA LEU A 482 -13.63 -18.48 2.02
C LEU A 482 -14.90 -17.70 1.72
N PHE A 483 -14.90 -16.38 1.90
CA PHE A 483 -16.05 -15.54 1.57
C PHE A 483 -16.52 -15.70 0.11
N LEU A 484 -15.58 -15.90 -0.83
CA LEU A 484 -15.88 -16.19 -2.23
C LEU A 484 -16.33 -17.65 -2.42
N GLN A 485 -15.62 -18.61 -1.82
CA GLN A 485 -15.91 -20.04 -1.98
C GLN A 485 -17.22 -20.48 -1.31
N GLU A 486 -17.71 -19.73 -0.32
CA GLU A 486 -19.03 -19.91 0.30
C GLU A 486 -20.19 -19.74 -0.70
N GLN A 487 -19.95 -19.12 -1.86
CA GLN A 487 -20.96 -19.05 -2.94
C GLN A 487 -21.12 -20.37 -3.72
N GLY A 488 -20.37 -21.41 -3.36
CA GLY A 488 -20.43 -22.73 -3.96
C GLY A 488 -20.05 -22.73 -5.45
N ASN A 489 -20.75 -23.55 -6.25
CA ASN A 489 -20.41 -23.79 -7.66
C ASN A 489 -20.79 -22.62 -8.60
N LEU A 490 -21.20 -21.46 -8.07
CA LEU A 490 -21.54 -20.27 -8.87
C LEU A 490 -20.30 -19.53 -9.39
N LEU A 491 -19.14 -19.78 -8.79
CA LEU A 491 -17.89 -19.13 -9.13
C LEU A 491 -16.67 -20.01 -8.82
N GLU A 492 -15.56 -19.71 -9.46
CA GLU A 492 -14.22 -20.20 -9.12
C GLU A 492 -13.47 -19.10 -8.36
N ALA A 493 -12.76 -19.43 -7.27
CA ALA A 493 -11.91 -18.50 -6.54
C ALA A 493 -10.60 -19.16 -6.09
N VAL A 494 -9.48 -18.45 -6.29
CA VAL A 494 -8.12 -18.93 -5.98
C VAL A 494 -7.23 -17.81 -5.43
N MET A 495 -6.20 -18.21 -4.68
CA MET A 495 -5.10 -17.35 -4.25
C MET A 495 -3.83 -17.73 -5.02
N ILE A 496 -3.17 -16.76 -5.65
CA ILE A 496 -1.94 -17.01 -6.41
C ILE A 496 -0.87 -15.98 -6.03
N PRO A 497 0.32 -16.40 -5.55
CA PRO A 497 1.46 -15.52 -5.36
C PRO A 497 2.07 -15.13 -6.72
N ILE A 498 1.71 -13.95 -7.24
CA ILE A 498 2.04 -13.54 -8.61
C ILE A 498 3.33 -12.70 -8.71
N PHE A 499 3.83 -12.16 -7.60
CA PHE A 499 5.08 -11.38 -7.57
C PHE A 499 6.19 -12.14 -6.86
N ASP A 500 7.43 -11.93 -7.33
CA ASP A 500 8.64 -12.13 -6.50
C ASP A 500 8.48 -11.41 -5.15
N PRO A 501 8.47 -12.14 -4.02
CA PRO A 501 8.24 -11.57 -2.70
C PRO A 501 9.39 -10.68 -2.20
N THR A 502 10.59 -10.80 -2.79
CA THR A 502 11.74 -9.93 -2.52
C THR A 502 11.51 -8.52 -3.08
N LEU A 503 10.91 -8.43 -4.27
CA LEU A 503 10.61 -7.16 -4.93
C LEU A 503 9.29 -6.56 -4.45
N SER A 504 8.25 -7.39 -4.34
CA SER A 504 6.96 -6.98 -3.80
C SER A 504 6.42 -8.02 -2.83
N PRO A 505 6.53 -7.80 -1.52
CA PRO A 505 6.15 -8.81 -0.53
C PRO A 505 4.64 -9.00 -0.38
N ARG A 506 3.83 -8.05 -0.85
CA ARG A 506 2.37 -8.22 -0.97
C ARG A 506 2.10 -8.83 -2.33
N ASN A 507 2.34 -10.13 -2.44
CA ASN A 507 2.39 -10.81 -3.73
C ASN A 507 1.22 -11.72 -4.05
N VAL A 508 0.31 -11.96 -3.10
CA VAL A 508 -0.82 -12.86 -3.31
C VAL A 508 -2.00 -12.11 -3.95
N ALA A 509 -2.41 -12.55 -5.13
CA ALA A 509 -3.64 -12.12 -5.79
C ALA A 509 -4.78 -13.07 -5.45
N LEU A 510 -5.90 -12.50 -5.02
CA LEU A 510 -7.20 -13.17 -4.98
C LEU A 510 -7.86 -13.00 -6.34
N ILE A 511 -8.11 -14.11 -7.02
CA ILE A 511 -8.72 -14.15 -8.35
C ILE A 511 -10.01 -14.94 -8.25
N ALA A 512 -11.12 -14.36 -8.72
CA ALA A 512 -12.38 -15.07 -8.83
C ALA A 512 -13.09 -14.77 -10.15
N LYS A 513 -13.84 -15.77 -10.64
CA LYS A 513 -14.54 -15.77 -11.93
C LYS A 513 -15.91 -16.42 -11.77
N LYS A 514 -16.96 -15.81 -12.32
CA LYS A 514 -18.31 -16.41 -12.42
C LYS A 514 -18.42 -17.24 -13.69
N PHE A 515 -19.23 -18.30 -13.63
CA PHE A 515 -19.56 -19.14 -14.78
C PHE A 515 -20.75 -18.61 -15.59
#